data_AF-A0A7H1QAG6-F1
#
_entry.id   AF-A0A7H1QAG6-F1
#
_cell.length_a   1.000
_cell.length_b   1.000
_cell.length_c   1.000
_cell.angle_alpha   90.00
_cell.angle_beta   90.00
_cell.angle_gamma   90.00
#
_symmetry.space_group_name_H-M   'P 1'
#
loop_
_entity.id
_entity.type
_entity.pdbx_description
1 polymer ?
#
loop_
_entity_poly.entity_id
_entity_poly.type
_entity_poly.pdbx_seq_one_letter_code
_entity_poly.pdbx_strand_id
1 'polypeptide(L)'
;MTSPRRQPARRRTTVLGRRAVLATVPVAVAALLGAAGPAGAGTTGAAGAGDPYFPLSGNGGYHVRHYDLTLRYQSDGRLDGTAVLTARATQPLTRFDLDLKGLTVGGVKVDRTAAGVKRSGQEVVVTPRHALRAGQDFKVTVTYHGTPKPVTDPDGSADGWIPTDDGAFVANEPQGAMTWFPANAHPKDKSSYDFTITVPKGRTAVANGNLLGQRTVKGETTFRWRESRPMAAYLATATIGDFKVTQYTTRDGIRVYDAVDPREAKAATPVLKQLPSVLEWESKLFGPYPFTSAGSIVDHAKVGYALETQTRPLYDSAPDILTLVHESAHQWFGDSVSLTSWKDIWLNEGFATYAEWLYSEQHGGASAQKTFDELYARPAGNELWAYPPGDPGSGENIFGTPVYDRGAMALHQLRKAVGDREFFAILRAWAAEHRDGHGTTAQFVRLAEKKSGKPLDSLFHTWLFTKGKPNKA
;
A
#
# COMPACT_ATOMS: atom_id res chain seq x y z
N MET A 1 50.71 30.51 -46.85
CA MET A 1 51.71 31.47 -47.35
C MET A 1 51.31 32.88 -46.90
N THR A 2 52.25 33.57 -46.24
CA THR A 2 52.43 35.04 -46.16
C THR A 2 51.26 35.95 -45.72
N SER A 3 51.42 36.48 -44.50
CA SER A 3 50.96 37.79 -43.99
C SER A 3 51.26 38.95 -44.97
N PRO A 4 50.63 40.17 -44.88
CA PRO A 4 50.98 41.11 -43.78
C PRO A 4 49.96 42.20 -43.34
N ARG A 5 50.14 42.61 -42.07
CA ARG A 5 50.15 43.98 -41.47
C ARG A 5 49.23 45.10 -42.01
N ARG A 6 48.52 45.78 -41.08
CA ARG A 6 48.82 47.16 -40.59
C ARG A 6 47.87 47.60 -39.44
N GLN A 7 48.46 48.02 -38.32
CA GLN A 7 47.92 48.86 -37.21
C GLN A 7 48.23 50.36 -37.54
N PRO A 8 48.04 51.42 -36.69
CA PRO A 8 47.35 51.61 -35.38
C PRO A 8 46.63 52.99 -35.22
N ALA A 9 46.00 53.26 -34.05
CA ALA A 9 46.06 54.58 -33.35
C ALA A 9 45.56 54.41 -31.89
N ARG A 10 46.47 54.32 -30.91
CA ARG A 10 46.96 55.39 -29.98
C ARG A 10 45.91 55.83 -28.94
N ARG A 11 46.07 55.45 -27.66
CA ARG A 11 46.96 56.02 -26.60
C ARG A 11 46.46 57.39 -26.13
N ARG A 12 46.19 57.63 -24.84
CA ARG A 12 47.12 57.83 -23.69
C ARG A 12 46.23 58.37 -22.53
N THR A 13 46.53 58.39 -21.23
CA THR A 13 47.75 58.62 -20.42
C THR A 13 47.33 58.48 -18.93
N THR A 14 47.97 57.63 -18.09
CA THR A 14 48.94 57.93 -16.98
C THR A 14 48.31 58.57 -15.70
N VAL A 15 48.68 58.30 -14.43
CA VAL A 15 50.01 58.11 -13.78
C VAL A 15 49.95 57.30 -12.47
N LEU A 16 51.03 56.53 -12.29
CA LEU A 16 51.73 55.90 -11.15
C LEU A 16 51.47 56.27 -9.66
N GLY A 17 51.74 55.26 -8.82
CA GLY A 17 52.48 55.39 -7.55
C GLY A 17 52.95 54.05 -6.95
N ARG A 18 54.27 53.78 -6.95
CA ARG A 18 54.96 52.61 -6.32
C ARG A 18 55.73 53.06 -5.06
N ARG A 19 55.76 52.24 -4.00
CA ARG A 19 56.86 52.10 -3.00
C ARG A 19 56.88 50.64 -2.48
N ALA A 20 57.93 49.85 -2.75
CA ALA A 20 59.09 49.50 -1.88
C ALA A 20 58.78 48.28 -0.95
N VAL A 21 59.05 47.00 -1.29
CA VAL A 21 60.29 46.15 -1.33
C VAL A 21 60.80 45.64 0.04
N LEU A 22 61.11 44.32 0.08
CA LEU A 22 61.85 43.47 1.06
C LEU A 22 61.13 43.05 2.35
N ALA A 23 61.35 41.88 2.95
CA ALA A 23 61.82 40.54 2.57
C ALA A 23 61.66 39.66 3.82
N THR A 24 61.28 38.38 3.67
CA THR A 24 61.90 37.18 4.30
C THR A 24 60.96 35.98 4.15
N VAL A 25 61.49 34.91 3.56
CA VAL A 25 60.97 33.54 3.60
C VAL A 25 61.63 32.83 4.80
N PRO A 26 60.92 31.91 5.47
CA PRO A 26 61.47 30.58 5.61
C PRO A 26 60.48 29.49 5.16
N VAL A 27 61.03 28.52 4.44
CA VAL A 27 60.39 27.26 4.07
C VAL A 27 60.47 26.33 5.28
N ALA A 28 59.35 25.72 5.66
CA ALA A 28 59.35 24.45 6.41
C ALA A 28 58.12 23.61 6.06
N VAL A 29 58.41 22.43 5.53
CA VAL A 29 57.51 21.33 5.16
C VAL A 29 56.87 20.73 6.44
N ALA A 30 55.54 20.68 6.51
CA ALA A 30 54.74 19.61 7.17
C ALA A 30 53.27 20.01 7.29
N ALA A 31 52.40 19.37 6.48
CA ALA A 31 51.02 18.95 6.83
C ALA A 31 50.20 18.71 5.54
N LEU A 32 50.49 17.60 4.84
CA LEU A 32 49.53 16.96 3.93
C LEU A 32 48.63 16.01 4.74
N LEU A 33 48.06 16.51 5.83
CA LEU A 33 47.08 15.83 6.67
C LEU A 33 46.04 16.85 7.10
N GLY A 34 44.85 16.78 6.52
CA GLY A 34 43.70 17.53 7.03
C GLY A 34 42.83 18.18 5.97
N ALA A 35 42.09 17.37 5.22
CA ALA A 35 40.69 17.64 4.90
C ALA A 35 39.99 16.36 4.40
N ALA A 36 40.14 15.25 5.13
CA ALA A 36 39.02 14.33 5.22
C ALA A 36 37.99 15.09 6.07
N GLY A 37 37.11 15.84 5.41
CA GLY A 37 35.95 16.44 6.09
C GLY A 37 35.20 15.34 6.83
N PRO A 38 34.55 15.64 7.97
CA PRO A 38 33.79 14.64 8.69
C PRO A 38 32.81 14.00 7.71
N ALA A 39 32.90 12.68 7.55
CA ALA A 39 31.84 11.92 6.91
C ALA A 39 30.54 12.36 7.59
N GLY A 40 29.64 13.00 6.83
CA GLY A 40 28.47 13.68 7.40
C GLY A 40 27.79 12.78 8.42
N ALA A 41 27.53 13.30 9.61
CA ALA A 41 26.85 12.55 10.67
C ALA A 41 25.53 12.01 10.10
N GLY A 42 25.44 10.69 9.92
CA GLY A 42 24.25 10.10 9.31
C GLY A 42 23.02 10.31 10.20
N THR A 43 21.89 10.61 9.59
CA THR A 43 20.62 10.86 10.29
C THR A 43 19.96 9.54 10.73
N THR A 44 19.08 9.59 11.72
CA THR A 44 18.22 8.45 12.05
C THR A 44 16.99 8.46 11.15
N GLY A 45 16.57 7.28 10.69
CA GLY A 45 15.24 7.11 10.10
C GLY A 45 14.15 7.50 11.10
N ALA A 46 13.00 7.92 10.57
CA ALA A 46 11.83 8.21 11.40
C ALA A 46 11.19 6.88 11.83
N ALA A 47 10.76 6.80 13.09
CA ALA A 47 10.07 5.62 13.63
C ALA A 47 8.64 5.46 13.09
N GLY A 48 8.07 6.49 12.46
CA GLY A 48 6.76 6.48 11.82
C GLY A 48 6.83 7.06 10.40
N ALA A 49 5.91 6.69 9.51
CA ALA A 49 5.81 7.32 8.19
C ALA A 49 5.24 8.77 8.24
N GLY A 50 4.78 9.20 9.42
CA GLY A 50 4.27 10.55 9.67
C GLY A 50 2.77 10.73 9.39
N ASP A 51 2.01 9.64 9.32
CA ASP A 51 0.55 9.69 9.17
C ASP A 51 -0.13 9.87 10.54
N PRO A 52 -0.96 10.91 10.75
CA PRO A 52 -1.55 11.18 12.06
C PRO A 52 -2.59 10.15 12.51
N TYR A 53 -3.15 9.34 11.60
CA TYR A 53 -4.13 8.30 11.94
C TYR A 53 -3.44 7.11 12.62
N PHE A 54 -2.21 6.83 12.17
CA PHE A 54 -1.38 5.75 12.68
C PHE A 54 0.09 6.21 12.82
N PRO A 55 0.41 7.00 13.87
CA PRO A 55 1.69 7.72 13.95
C PRO A 55 2.95 6.85 13.99
N LEU A 56 2.81 5.57 14.38
CA LEU A 56 3.90 4.60 14.42
C LEU A 56 3.93 3.67 13.21
N SER A 57 2.93 3.70 12.32
CA SER A 57 2.91 2.83 11.15
C SER A 57 3.90 3.29 10.09
N GLY A 58 4.70 2.35 9.58
CA GLY A 58 5.74 2.59 8.60
C GLY A 58 6.91 3.39 9.17
N ASN A 59 7.96 3.54 8.38
CA ASN A 59 9.21 4.15 8.82
C ASN A 59 9.81 5.03 7.72
N GLY A 60 10.58 6.03 8.14
CA GLY A 60 11.17 7.03 7.25
C GLY A 60 12.65 6.80 6.95
N GLY A 61 13.11 7.42 5.86
CA GLY A 61 14.53 7.49 5.49
C GLY A 61 15.01 6.37 4.57
N TYR A 62 14.15 5.41 4.22
CA TYR A 62 14.39 4.38 3.22
C TYR A 62 13.07 4.00 2.53
N HIS A 63 13.18 3.25 1.44
CA HIS A 63 12.07 2.64 0.71
C HIS A 63 12.39 1.15 0.51
N VAL A 64 11.43 0.27 0.82
CA VAL A 64 11.58 -1.16 0.51
C VAL A 64 11.12 -1.40 -0.92
N ARG A 65 11.93 -2.11 -1.70
CA ARG A 65 11.61 -2.47 -3.09
C ARG A 65 11.07 -3.89 -3.22
N HIS A 66 11.54 -4.77 -2.34
CA HIS A 66 11.23 -6.19 -2.40
C HIS A 66 11.31 -6.85 -1.04
N TYR A 67 10.34 -7.71 -0.74
CA TYR A 67 10.35 -8.63 0.39
C TYR A 67 10.47 -10.07 -0.12
N ASP A 68 11.46 -10.81 0.38
CA ASP A 68 11.50 -12.27 0.29
C ASP A 68 11.18 -12.83 1.67
N LEU A 69 9.98 -13.42 1.80
CA LEU A 69 9.42 -13.91 3.04
C LEU A 69 9.43 -15.44 3.05
N THR A 70 10.30 -16.02 3.86
CA THR A 70 10.32 -17.45 4.13
C THR A 70 9.65 -17.73 5.47
N LEU A 71 8.53 -18.42 5.45
CA LEU A 71 7.67 -18.67 6.60
C LEU A 71 7.48 -20.18 6.80
N ARG A 72 7.54 -20.62 8.05
CA ARG A 72 7.17 -21.98 8.45
C ARG A 72 6.16 -21.91 9.57
N TYR A 73 4.94 -22.31 9.27
CA TYR A 73 3.85 -22.40 10.24
C TYR A 73 3.74 -23.84 10.75
N GLN A 74 3.56 -23.98 12.05
CA GLN A 74 3.50 -25.27 12.75
C GLN A 74 2.07 -25.54 13.26
N SER A 75 1.77 -26.80 13.55
CA SER A 75 0.44 -27.23 14.02
C SER A 75 0.05 -26.66 15.39
N ASP A 76 1.02 -26.18 16.18
CA ASP A 76 0.79 -25.51 17.47
C ASP A 76 0.58 -23.99 17.34
N GLY A 77 0.48 -23.48 16.10
CA GLY A 77 0.30 -22.05 15.82
C GLY A 77 1.60 -21.25 15.81
N ARG A 78 2.76 -21.88 16.02
CA ARG A 78 4.05 -21.21 15.93
C ARG A 78 4.39 -20.88 14.48
N LEU A 79 4.90 -19.67 14.28
CA LEU A 79 5.50 -19.18 13.04
C LEU A 79 7.00 -18.98 13.25
N ASP A 80 7.82 -19.60 12.42
CA ASP A 80 9.24 -19.26 12.27
C ASP A 80 9.41 -18.54 10.93
N GLY A 81 10.03 -17.35 10.96
CA GLY A 81 10.13 -16.46 9.82
C GLY A 81 11.57 -16.01 9.54
N THR A 82 11.87 -15.86 8.26
CA THR A 82 13.01 -15.10 7.77
C THR A 82 12.51 -14.12 6.71
N ALA A 83 12.67 -12.83 6.97
CA ALA A 83 12.37 -11.78 6.01
C ALA A 83 13.67 -11.20 5.47
N VAL A 84 13.81 -11.14 4.15
CA VAL A 84 14.89 -10.44 3.47
C VAL A 84 14.32 -9.27 2.69
N LEU A 85 14.62 -8.07 3.16
CA LEU A 85 14.18 -6.81 2.55
C LEU A 85 15.31 -6.29 1.66
N THR A 86 14.99 -5.97 0.41
CA THR A 86 15.87 -5.18 -0.47
C THR A 86 15.37 -3.74 -0.46
N ALA A 87 16.16 -2.84 0.12
CA ALA A 87 15.76 -1.46 0.37
C ALA A 87 16.76 -0.46 -0.22
N ARG A 88 16.32 0.79 -0.37
CA ARG A 88 17.15 1.93 -0.78
C ARG A 88 17.03 3.04 0.23
N ALA A 89 18.16 3.52 0.75
CA ALA A 89 18.19 4.67 1.65
C ALA A 89 17.82 5.94 0.86
N THR A 90 16.89 6.74 1.37
CA THR A 90 16.52 8.04 0.78
C THR A 90 17.34 9.19 1.37
N GLN A 91 18.00 8.93 2.51
CA GLN A 91 18.92 9.83 3.20
C GLN A 91 20.07 9.03 3.83
N PRO A 92 21.13 9.66 4.38
CA PRO A 92 22.14 8.93 5.16
C PRO A 92 21.52 8.34 6.44
N LEU A 93 21.73 7.05 6.71
CA LEU A 93 21.12 6.36 7.86
C LEU A 93 22.16 5.77 8.81
N THR A 94 22.19 6.25 10.06
CA THR A 94 22.89 5.58 11.17
C THR A 94 22.00 4.55 11.88
N ARG A 95 20.68 4.68 11.70
CA ARG A 95 19.65 3.82 12.29
C ARG A 95 18.39 3.89 11.44
N PHE A 96 17.61 2.83 11.41
CA PHE A 96 16.26 2.80 10.86
C PHE A 96 15.42 1.79 11.64
N ASP A 97 14.13 1.75 11.37
CA ASP A 97 13.14 1.02 12.14
C ASP A 97 12.31 0.12 11.20
N LEU A 98 11.69 -0.92 11.74
CA LEU A 98 10.78 -1.85 11.05
C LEU A 98 9.63 -2.19 12.01
N ASP A 99 8.40 -2.21 11.51
CA ASP A 99 7.22 -2.63 12.26
C ASP A 99 7.18 -4.15 12.42
N LEU A 100 7.21 -4.66 13.67
CA LEU A 100 6.97 -6.09 13.97
C LEU A 100 6.44 -6.26 15.39
N LYS A 101 5.19 -6.64 15.56
CA LYS A 101 4.54 -6.78 16.88
C LYS A 101 4.43 -8.24 17.32
N GLY A 102 4.63 -8.49 18.60
CA GLY A 102 4.38 -9.79 19.25
C GLY A 102 5.43 -10.90 19.01
N LEU A 103 6.17 -10.88 17.91
CA LEU A 103 7.17 -11.91 17.58
C LEU A 103 8.56 -11.62 18.15
N THR A 104 9.32 -12.67 18.46
CA THR A 104 10.69 -12.56 18.96
C THR A 104 11.68 -12.48 17.80
N VAL A 105 12.47 -11.41 17.75
CA VAL A 105 13.56 -11.27 16.78
C VAL A 105 14.76 -12.09 17.24
N GLY A 106 15.16 -13.08 16.44
CA GLY A 106 16.35 -13.90 16.68
C GLY A 106 17.65 -13.23 16.21
N GLY A 107 17.58 -12.33 15.23
CA GLY A 107 18.72 -11.53 14.80
C GLY A 107 18.45 -10.70 13.55
N VAL A 108 19.24 -9.65 13.37
CA VAL A 108 19.19 -8.78 12.18
C VAL A 108 20.57 -8.65 11.56
N LYS A 109 20.64 -8.75 10.23
CA LYS A 109 21.83 -8.44 9.43
C LYS A 109 21.51 -7.33 8.45
N VAL A 110 22.45 -6.41 8.27
CA VAL A 110 22.45 -5.41 7.19
C VAL A 110 23.67 -5.70 6.31
N ASP A 111 23.44 -5.95 5.03
CA ASP A 111 24.47 -6.36 4.05
C ASP A 111 25.34 -7.51 4.57
N ARG A 112 24.68 -8.57 5.06
CA ARG A 112 25.27 -9.80 5.65
C ARG A 112 26.06 -9.59 6.95
N THR A 113 26.19 -8.35 7.42
CA THR A 113 26.87 -8.00 8.68
C THR A 113 25.84 -7.88 9.79
N ALA A 114 26.13 -8.43 10.98
CA ALA A 114 25.25 -8.29 12.14
C ALA A 114 25.01 -6.79 12.46
N ALA A 115 23.74 -6.45 12.72
CA ALA A 115 23.32 -5.11 13.12
C ALA A 115 22.93 -5.10 14.61
N GLY A 116 23.06 -3.94 15.25
CA GLY A 116 22.48 -3.73 16.59
C GLY A 116 20.96 -3.73 16.49
N VAL A 117 20.29 -4.34 17.47
CA VAL A 117 18.83 -4.47 17.50
C VAL A 117 18.31 -4.02 18.87
N LYS A 118 17.28 -3.18 18.87
CA LYS A 118 16.53 -2.83 20.07
C LYS A 118 15.03 -2.89 19.78
N ARG A 119 14.25 -3.34 20.77
CA ARG A 119 12.79 -3.27 20.73
C ARG A 119 12.28 -1.97 21.36
N SER A 120 11.29 -1.36 20.73
CA SER A 120 10.59 -0.18 21.26
C SER A 120 9.11 -0.22 20.84
N GLY A 121 8.26 -0.84 21.67
CA GLY A 121 6.87 -1.08 21.28
C GLY A 121 6.78 -2.01 20.08
N GLN A 122 6.13 -1.56 19.00
CA GLN A 122 6.04 -2.30 17.73
C GLN A 122 7.34 -2.27 16.91
N GLU A 123 8.26 -1.34 17.19
CA GLU A 123 9.46 -1.14 16.39
C GLU A 123 10.56 -2.17 16.66
N VAL A 124 11.20 -2.60 15.58
CA VAL A 124 12.54 -3.21 15.54
C VAL A 124 13.52 -2.12 15.11
N VAL A 125 14.17 -1.50 16.10
CA VAL A 125 15.18 -0.47 15.84
C VAL A 125 16.48 -1.13 15.41
N VAL A 126 16.92 -0.88 14.18
CA VAL A 126 18.12 -1.48 13.55
C VAL A 126 19.24 -0.45 13.45
N THR A 127 20.40 -0.79 14.00
CA THR A 127 21.64 0.02 13.91
C THR A 127 22.69 -0.73 13.08
N PRO A 128 22.86 -0.39 11.79
CA PRO A 128 23.91 -0.97 10.95
C PRO A 128 25.31 -0.75 11.53
N ARG A 129 26.25 -1.67 11.27
CA ARG A 129 27.66 -1.51 11.68
C ARG A 129 28.32 -0.26 11.07
N HIS A 130 27.92 0.07 9.84
CA HIS A 130 28.36 1.26 9.12
C HIS A 130 27.14 2.03 8.64
N ALA A 131 27.15 3.34 8.79
CA ALA A 131 26.08 4.19 8.30
C ALA A 131 25.85 3.98 6.80
N LEU A 132 24.57 3.90 6.40
CA LEU A 132 24.16 3.81 5.01
C LEU A 132 24.21 5.20 4.37
N ARG A 133 24.60 5.27 3.10
CA ARG A 133 24.62 6.52 2.33
C ARG A 133 23.26 6.79 1.71
N ALA A 134 22.92 8.07 1.48
CA ALA A 134 21.77 8.41 0.65
C ALA A 134 21.89 7.76 -0.74
N GLY A 135 20.82 7.13 -1.22
CA GLY A 135 20.79 6.40 -2.47
C GLY A 135 21.55 5.07 -2.46
N GLN A 136 22.01 4.59 -1.30
CA GLN A 136 22.59 3.25 -1.19
C GLN A 136 21.47 2.20 -1.19
N ASP A 137 21.62 1.18 -2.04
CA ASP A 137 20.83 -0.05 -1.93
C ASP A 137 21.46 -0.94 -0.85
N PHE A 138 20.63 -1.54 0.00
CA PHE A 138 21.06 -2.40 1.09
C PHE A 138 20.07 -3.55 1.31
N LYS A 139 20.54 -4.64 1.92
CA LYS A 139 19.70 -5.78 2.29
C LYS A 139 19.60 -5.92 3.79
N VAL A 140 18.37 -6.06 4.30
CA VAL A 140 18.10 -6.38 5.70
C VAL A 140 17.61 -7.82 5.76
N THR A 141 18.23 -8.64 6.60
CA THR A 141 17.75 -9.99 6.90
C THR A 141 17.35 -10.04 8.36
N VAL A 142 16.08 -10.36 8.63
CA VAL A 142 15.52 -10.50 9.97
C VAL A 142 15.08 -11.94 10.16
N THR A 143 15.62 -12.61 11.18
CA THR A 143 15.08 -13.91 11.63
C THR A 143 14.22 -13.68 12.85
N TYR A 144 13.06 -14.33 12.92
CA TYR A 144 12.09 -14.13 13.97
C TYR A 144 11.22 -15.37 14.18
N HIS A 145 10.59 -15.49 15.34
CA HIS A 145 9.69 -16.60 15.66
C HIS A 145 8.71 -16.26 16.77
N GLY A 146 7.66 -17.03 16.90
CA GLY A 146 6.68 -16.94 17.99
C GLY A 146 5.31 -17.43 17.54
N THR A 147 4.29 -17.17 18.34
CA THR A 147 2.88 -17.37 17.94
C THR A 147 2.31 -16.00 17.60
N PRO A 148 2.06 -15.69 16.33
CA PRO A 148 1.44 -14.43 15.93
C PRO A 148 0.08 -14.26 16.62
N LYS A 149 -0.30 -13.01 16.87
CA LYS A 149 -1.60 -12.63 17.40
C LYS A 149 -2.12 -11.44 16.61
N PRO A 150 -3.45 -11.30 16.47
CA PRO A 150 -4.00 -10.13 15.83
C PRO A 150 -3.72 -8.89 16.68
N VAL A 151 -3.76 -7.73 16.03
CA VAL A 151 -3.89 -6.44 16.69
C VAL A 151 -5.36 -6.05 16.72
N THR A 152 -5.71 -5.22 17.70
CA THR A 152 -7.03 -4.58 17.73
C THR A 152 -6.86 -3.19 17.14
N ASP A 153 -7.57 -2.91 16.05
CA ASP A 153 -7.62 -1.59 15.43
C ASP A 153 -8.38 -0.60 16.34
N PRO A 154 -8.20 0.74 16.21
CA PRO A 154 -8.95 1.69 17.02
C PRO A 154 -10.47 1.56 16.92
N ASP A 155 -11.02 1.00 15.84
CA ASP A 155 -12.46 0.72 15.70
C ASP A 155 -12.93 -0.55 16.45
N GLY A 156 -11.99 -1.32 17.02
CA GLY A 156 -12.24 -2.53 17.79
C GLY A 156 -12.19 -3.83 16.97
N SER A 157 -12.00 -3.76 15.65
CA SER A 157 -11.81 -4.91 14.78
C SER A 157 -10.46 -5.60 15.04
N ALA A 158 -10.33 -6.84 14.58
CA ALA A 158 -9.10 -7.61 14.69
C ALA A 158 -8.39 -7.65 13.34
N ASP A 159 -7.10 -7.30 13.32
CA ASP A 159 -6.27 -7.32 12.10
C ASP A 159 -5.00 -8.14 12.30
N GLY A 160 -4.38 -8.47 11.18
CA GLY A 160 -3.14 -9.17 11.06
C GLY A 160 -3.36 -10.66 10.97
N TRP A 161 -2.67 -11.39 11.85
CA TRP A 161 -2.74 -12.84 11.90
C TRP A 161 -3.86 -13.29 12.83
N ILE A 162 -5.03 -13.58 12.27
CA ILE A 162 -6.23 -13.98 13.02
C ILE A 162 -6.33 -15.51 13.01
N PRO A 163 -6.13 -16.20 14.15
CA PRO A 163 -6.17 -17.65 14.18
C PRO A 163 -7.57 -18.20 13.84
N THR A 164 -7.62 -19.23 13.00
CA THR A 164 -8.82 -20.03 12.74
C THR A 164 -8.67 -21.41 13.38
N ASP A 165 -9.71 -22.25 13.31
CA ASP A 165 -9.66 -23.62 13.82
C ASP A 165 -8.75 -24.54 13.00
N ASP A 166 -8.39 -24.14 11.77
CA ASP A 166 -7.58 -24.90 10.84
C ASP A 166 -6.29 -24.19 10.37
N GLY A 167 -6.08 -22.93 10.74
CA GLY A 167 -4.89 -22.17 10.39
C GLY A 167 -4.98 -20.71 10.83
N ALA A 168 -5.00 -19.80 9.86
CA ALA A 168 -5.09 -18.37 10.11
C ALA A 168 -5.65 -17.62 8.91
N PHE A 169 -6.58 -16.71 9.18
CA PHE A 169 -7.07 -15.69 8.27
C PHE A 169 -6.17 -14.45 8.43
N VAL A 170 -5.45 -14.07 7.37
CA VAL A 170 -4.42 -13.03 7.45
C VAL A 170 -4.85 -11.78 6.67
N ALA A 171 -5.56 -10.88 7.36
CA ALA A 171 -6.11 -9.63 6.82
C ALA A 171 -5.47 -8.44 7.55
N ASN A 172 -4.83 -7.51 6.85
CA ASN A 172 -3.83 -6.62 7.48
C ASN A 172 -4.16 -5.12 7.45
N GLU A 173 -5.28 -4.69 6.90
CA GLU A 173 -5.63 -3.27 6.91
C GLU A 173 -6.18 -2.83 8.27
N PRO A 174 -5.72 -1.71 8.85
CA PRO A 174 -4.68 -0.80 8.36
C PRO A 174 -3.27 -1.15 8.88
N GLN A 175 -3.16 -1.92 9.98
CA GLN A 175 -1.89 -2.12 10.69
C GLN A 175 -1.46 -3.59 10.89
N GLY A 176 -2.25 -4.55 10.43
CA GLY A 176 -2.06 -5.98 10.75
C GLY A 176 -0.77 -6.61 10.18
N ALA A 177 -0.14 -6.03 9.17
CA ALA A 177 1.03 -6.62 8.51
C ALA A 177 2.18 -6.93 9.51
N MET A 178 2.35 -6.06 10.51
CA MET A 178 3.38 -6.18 11.53
C MET A 178 3.21 -7.40 12.45
N THR A 179 2.08 -8.11 12.43
CA THR A 179 1.87 -9.27 13.30
C THR A 179 2.60 -10.51 12.82
N TRP A 180 3.06 -10.55 11.56
CA TRP A 180 3.62 -11.76 10.95
C TRP A 180 4.87 -11.55 10.11
N PHE A 181 5.20 -10.32 9.70
CA PHE A 181 6.50 -10.01 9.09
C PHE A 181 6.98 -8.60 9.45
N PRO A 182 8.31 -8.38 9.53
CA PRO A 182 8.87 -7.05 9.73
C PRO A 182 8.67 -6.20 8.47
N ALA A 183 7.86 -5.15 8.58
CA ALA A 183 7.40 -4.34 7.47
C ALA A 183 7.77 -2.87 7.65
N ASN A 184 7.80 -2.13 6.53
CA ASN A 184 7.54 -0.70 6.54
C ASN A 184 6.03 -0.53 6.29
N ALA A 185 5.23 -0.55 7.36
CA ALA A 185 3.78 -0.79 7.28
C ALA A 185 2.98 0.49 6.98
N HIS A 186 3.21 1.13 5.82
CA HIS A 186 2.42 2.29 5.37
C HIS A 186 2.03 2.17 3.88
N PRO A 187 0.81 2.58 3.46
CA PRO A 187 0.34 2.46 2.07
C PRO A 187 1.23 3.07 0.98
N LYS A 188 2.04 4.08 1.34
CA LYS A 188 3.04 4.70 0.45
C LYS A 188 4.22 3.78 0.09
N ASP A 189 4.64 2.88 0.98
CA ASP A 189 5.83 2.06 0.78
C ASP A 189 5.47 0.74 0.10
N LYS A 190 5.25 0.81 -1.21
CA LYS A 190 4.84 -0.37 -2.00
C LYS A 190 6.05 -1.18 -2.46
N SER A 191 5.94 -2.50 -2.40
CA SER A 191 7.02 -3.44 -2.72
C SER A 191 6.56 -4.58 -3.60
N SER A 192 7.51 -5.27 -4.24
CA SER A 192 7.27 -6.62 -4.78
C SER A 192 7.51 -7.67 -3.69
N TYR A 193 6.91 -8.87 -3.83
CA TYR A 193 6.96 -9.90 -2.81
C TYR A 193 7.20 -11.29 -3.41
N ASP A 194 8.13 -12.02 -2.82
CA ASP A 194 8.24 -13.47 -2.95
C ASP A 194 7.87 -14.11 -1.60
N PHE A 195 6.98 -15.09 -1.62
CA PHE A 195 6.59 -15.86 -0.43
C PHE A 195 7.01 -17.31 -0.59
N THR A 196 7.68 -17.85 0.41
CA THR A 196 7.94 -19.29 0.56
C THR A 196 7.33 -19.74 1.88
N ILE A 197 6.12 -20.33 1.82
CA ILE A 197 5.33 -20.66 3.00
C ILE A 197 5.26 -22.17 3.16
N THR A 198 5.77 -22.68 4.29
CA THR A 198 5.76 -24.10 4.64
C THR A 198 4.74 -24.34 5.73
N VAL A 199 3.83 -25.29 5.51
CA VAL A 199 2.75 -25.66 6.43
C VAL A 199 2.70 -27.19 6.61
N PRO A 200 2.03 -27.70 7.67
CA PRO A 200 1.80 -29.14 7.80
C PRO A 200 1.08 -29.71 6.58
N LYS A 201 1.43 -30.94 6.17
CA LYS A 201 0.77 -31.62 5.05
C LYS A 201 -0.75 -31.69 5.30
N GLY A 202 -1.52 -31.33 4.27
CA GLY A 202 -2.98 -31.28 4.33
C GLY A 202 -3.51 -29.84 4.34
N ARG A 203 -2.73 -28.89 4.88
CA ARG A 203 -3.05 -27.46 4.81
C ARG A 203 -2.64 -26.85 3.48
N THR A 204 -3.35 -25.80 3.09
CA THR A 204 -3.01 -24.95 1.95
C THR A 204 -2.57 -23.58 2.46
N ALA A 205 -1.43 -23.08 1.95
CA ALA A 205 -0.97 -21.73 2.23
C ALA A 205 -1.13 -20.86 0.97
N VAL A 206 -1.79 -19.72 1.16
CA VAL A 206 -2.22 -18.85 0.09
C VAL A 206 -1.65 -17.46 0.29
N ALA A 207 -1.02 -16.91 -0.75
CA ALA A 207 -0.46 -15.56 -0.75
C ALA A 207 -0.72 -14.86 -2.09
N ASN A 208 -0.33 -13.60 -2.20
CA ASN A 208 -0.59 -12.74 -3.35
C ASN A 208 0.18 -13.17 -4.61
N GLY A 209 -0.34 -12.75 -5.77
CA GLY A 209 0.31 -12.94 -7.05
C GLY A 209 0.17 -14.35 -7.62
N ASN A 210 1.20 -14.80 -8.34
CA ASN A 210 1.21 -16.07 -9.03
C ASN A 210 1.76 -17.20 -8.15
N LEU A 211 1.06 -18.35 -8.09
CA LEU A 211 1.64 -19.59 -7.58
C LEU A 211 2.73 -20.08 -8.54
N LEU A 212 3.98 -20.12 -8.07
CA LEU A 212 5.12 -20.65 -8.81
C LEU A 212 5.24 -22.17 -8.69
N GLY A 213 4.69 -22.74 -7.63
CA GLY A 213 4.62 -24.17 -7.42
C GLY A 213 4.50 -24.55 -5.95
N GLN A 214 4.25 -25.83 -5.70
CA GLN A 214 4.19 -26.40 -4.37
C GLN A 214 4.94 -27.74 -4.32
N ARG A 215 5.49 -28.07 -3.16
CA ARG A 215 6.19 -29.35 -2.96
C ARG A 215 5.97 -29.88 -1.55
N THR A 216 5.62 -31.15 -1.43
CA THR A 216 5.50 -31.85 -0.15
C THR A 216 6.74 -32.70 0.12
N VAL A 217 7.36 -32.52 1.29
CA VAL A 217 8.53 -33.28 1.75
C VAL A 217 8.39 -33.53 3.25
N LYS A 218 8.63 -34.76 3.71
CA LYS A 218 8.69 -35.11 5.16
C LYS A 218 7.48 -34.63 5.99
N GLY A 219 6.28 -34.67 5.42
CA GLY A 219 5.05 -34.29 6.14
C GLY A 219 4.74 -32.79 6.17
N GLU A 220 5.47 -31.97 5.42
CA GLU A 220 5.19 -30.54 5.23
C GLU A 220 5.01 -30.23 3.75
N THR A 221 4.19 -29.23 3.44
CA THR A 221 4.01 -28.69 2.09
C THR A 221 4.51 -27.26 2.04
N THR A 222 5.42 -26.97 1.11
CA THR A 222 5.89 -25.62 0.83
C THR A 222 5.22 -25.07 -0.43
N PHE A 223 4.62 -23.89 -0.32
CA PHE A 223 4.04 -23.11 -1.41
C PHE A 223 4.95 -21.93 -1.75
N ARG A 224 5.14 -21.64 -3.03
CA ARG A 224 5.93 -20.49 -3.50
C ARG A 224 5.07 -19.56 -4.33
N TRP A 225 4.94 -18.31 -3.88
CA TRP A 225 4.14 -17.28 -4.53
C TRP A 225 5.00 -16.08 -4.91
N ARG A 226 4.58 -15.35 -5.96
CA ARG A 226 5.25 -14.12 -6.41
C ARG A 226 4.24 -13.06 -6.82
N GLU A 227 4.30 -11.93 -6.12
CA GLU A 227 3.73 -10.67 -6.56
C GLU A 227 4.85 -9.76 -7.09
N SER A 228 4.80 -9.47 -8.39
CA SER A 228 5.83 -8.68 -9.08
C SER A 228 5.48 -7.20 -9.17
N ARG A 229 4.21 -6.85 -8.96
CA ARG A 229 3.65 -5.50 -9.02
C ARG A 229 3.74 -4.86 -7.63
N PRO A 230 4.04 -3.56 -7.53
CA PRO A 230 4.12 -2.89 -6.23
C PRO A 230 2.83 -3.03 -5.41
N MET A 231 2.94 -3.56 -4.20
CA MET A 231 1.87 -3.85 -3.26
C MET A 231 2.19 -3.20 -1.90
N ALA A 232 1.20 -2.59 -1.25
CA ALA A 232 1.35 -2.08 0.13
C ALA A 232 1.41 -3.24 1.14
N ALA A 233 2.06 -3.04 2.28
CA ALA A 233 2.22 -4.09 3.28
C ALA A 233 0.88 -4.65 3.81
N TYR A 234 -0.15 -3.80 3.95
CA TYR A 234 -1.48 -4.23 4.42
C TYR A 234 -2.24 -5.11 3.41
N LEU A 235 -1.83 -5.09 2.14
CA LEU A 235 -2.44 -5.90 1.09
C LEU A 235 -1.83 -7.30 0.99
N ALA A 236 -0.68 -7.53 1.65
CA ALA A 236 -0.07 -8.83 1.71
C ALA A 236 -0.97 -9.82 2.45
N THR A 237 -0.94 -11.09 2.08
CA THR A 237 -1.59 -12.17 2.84
C THR A 237 -0.73 -13.42 2.85
N ALA A 238 -0.90 -14.22 3.88
CA ALA A 238 -0.31 -15.54 4.05
C ALA A 238 -1.34 -16.48 4.72
N THR A 239 -2.60 -16.41 4.28
CA THR A 239 -3.72 -17.19 4.82
C THR A 239 -3.48 -18.69 4.70
N ILE A 240 -3.78 -19.43 5.77
CA ILE A 240 -3.55 -20.86 5.90
C ILE A 240 -4.84 -21.51 6.37
N GLY A 241 -5.23 -22.62 5.73
CA GLY A 241 -6.43 -23.36 6.12
C GLY A 241 -6.63 -24.62 5.27
N ASP A 242 -7.76 -25.28 5.48
CA ASP A 242 -8.27 -26.35 4.63
C ASP A 242 -9.06 -25.74 3.48
N PHE A 243 -8.40 -25.59 2.33
CA PHE A 243 -9.03 -24.99 1.15
C PHE A 243 -9.24 -26.00 0.03
N LYS A 244 -10.43 -25.95 -0.58
CA LYS A 244 -10.65 -26.47 -1.93
C LYS A 244 -10.21 -25.42 -2.95
N VAL A 245 -9.22 -25.78 -3.75
CA VAL A 245 -8.61 -24.87 -4.72
C VAL A 245 -9.20 -25.07 -6.12
N THR A 246 -9.59 -23.98 -6.76
CA THR A 246 -9.93 -23.92 -8.19
C THR A 246 -8.97 -22.99 -8.91
N GLN A 247 -8.40 -23.45 -10.03
CA GLN A 247 -7.47 -22.67 -10.84
C GLN A 247 -7.92 -22.66 -12.29
N TYR A 248 -7.88 -21.50 -12.92
CA TYR A 248 -8.18 -21.32 -14.34
C TYR A 248 -7.50 -20.06 -14.87
N THR A 249 -7.59 -19.82 -16.17
CA THR A 249 -7.08 -18.59 -16.79
C THR A 249 -8.21 -17.95 -17.57
N THR A 250 -8.43 -16.65 -17.35
CA THR A 250 -9.45 -15.90 -18.09
C THR A 250 -9.07 -15.78 -19.56
N ARG A 251 -10.02 -15.37 -20.41
CA ARG A 251 -9.79 -15.16 -21.85
C ARG A 251 -8.64 -14.19 -22.12
N ASP A 252 -8.44 -13.20 -21.25
CA ASP A 252 -7.41 -12.17 -21.37
C ASP A 252 -6.10 -12.53 -20.65
N GLY A 253 -5.95 -13.79 -20.22
CA GLY A 253 -4.69 -14.33 -19.70
C GLY A 253 -4.46 -14.13 -18.20
N ILE A 254 -5.46 -13.64 -17.45
CA ILE A 254 -5.37 -13.48 -15.99
C ILE A 254 -5.46 -14.86 -15.34
N ARG A 255 -4.47 -15.22 -14.52
CA ARG A 255 -4.47 -16.49 -13.81
C ARG A 255 -5.29 -16.38 -12.53
N VAL A 256 -6.37 -17.13 -12.45
CA VAL A 256 -7.26 -17.12 -11.29
C VAL A 256 -6.95 -18.28 -10.36
N TYR A 257 -6.88 -17.99 -9.06
CA TYR A 257 -6.76 -19.00 -8.01
C TYR A 257 -7.75 -18.70 -6.89
N ASP A 258 -8.79 -19.51 -6.81
CA ASP A 258 -9.80 -19.45 -5.76
C ASP A 258 -9.50 -20.52 -4.71
N ALA A 259 -9.37 -20.10 -3.45
CA ALA A 259 -9.20 -20.97 -2.28
C ALA A 259 -10.45 -20.83 -1.42
N VAL A 260 -11.21 -21.91 -1.25
CA VAL A 260 -12.51 -21.84 -0.56
C VAL A 260 -12.59 -22.92 0.51
N ASP A 261 -12.90 -22.52 1.74
CA ASP A 261 -13.17 -23.44 2.83
C ASP A 261 -14.36 -24.34 2.43
N PRO A 262 -14.24 -25.68 2.57
CA PRO A 262 -15.31 -26.62 2.26
C PRO A 262 -16.67 -26.28 2.87
N ARG A 263 -16.70 -25.63 4.04
CA ARG A 263 -17.90 -25.17 4.76
C ARG A 263 -18.64 -24.08 3.98
N GLU A 264 -17.90 -23.19 3.33
CA GLU A 264 -18.44 -22.06 2.55
C GLU A 264 -18.67 -22.40 1.08
N ALA A 265 -18.06 -23.48 0.58
CA ALA A 265 -18.01 -23.80 -0.85
C ALA A 265 -19.36 -23.81 -1.55
N LYS A 266 -20.42 -24.28 -0.89
CA LYS A 266 -21.78 -24.33 -1.47
C LYS A 266 -22.32 -22.92 -1.76
N ALA A 267 -22.12 -21.98 -0.85
CA ALA A 267 -22.61 -20.61 -0.95
C ALA A 267 -21.68 -19.74 -1.83
N ALA A 268 -20.37 -19.92 -1.72
CA ALA A 268 -19.39 -19.11 -2.46
C ALA A 268 -19.33 -19.44 -3.96
N THR A 269 -19.45 -20.73 -4.33
CA THR A 269 -19.21 -21.17 -5.73
C THR A 269 -20.04 -20.40 -6.79
N PRO A 270 -21.36 -20.18 -6.63
CA PRO A 270 -22.13 -19.42 -7.62
C PRO A 270 -21.68 -17.97 -7.78
N VAL A 271 -21.20 -17.35 -6.70
CA VAL A 271 -20.75 -15.95 -6.69
C VAL A 271 -19.36 -15.86 -7.33
N LEU A 272 -18.40 -16.67 -6.89
CA LEU A 272 -17.03 -16.65 -7.43
C LEU A 272 -16.96 -17.01 -8.93
N LYS A 273 -17.90 -17.80 -9.45
CA LYS A 273 -18.02 -18.05 -10.89
C LYS A 273 -18.26 -16.77 -11.72
N GLN A 274 -18.74 -15.70 -11.10
CA GLN A 274 -18.98 -14.41 -11.75
C GLN A 274 -17.74 -13.50 -11.73
N LEU A 275 -16.68 -13.83 -10.99
CA LEU A 275 -15.47 -13.03 -10.90
C LEU A 275 -14.92 -12.63 -12.28
N PRO A 276 -14.81 -13.52 -13.30
CA PRO A 276 -14.30 -13.13 -14.61
C PRO A 276 -15.16 -12.06 -15.30
N SER A 277 -16.50 -12.15 -15.19
CA SER A 277 -17.41 -11.16 -15.76
C SER A 277 -17.39 -9.84 -14.99
N VAL A 278 -17.23 -9.89 -13.66
CA VAL A 278 -17.05 -8.69 -12.83
C VAL A 278 -15.77 -7.96 -13.24
N LEU A 279 -14.64 -8.67 -13.31
CA LEU A 279 -13.37 -8.07 -13.73
C LEU A 279 -13.41 -7.51 -15.16
N GLU A 280 -14.11 -8.17 -16.08
CA GLU A 280 -14.31 -7.66 -17.44
C GLU A 280 -15.15 -6.38 -17.44
N TRP A 281 -16.22 -6.35 -16.64
CA TRP A 281 -17.09 -5.20 -16.47
C TRP A 281 -16.34 -4.00 -15.86
N GLU A 282 -15.64 -4.20 -14.74
CA GLU A 282 -14.82 -3.16 -14.11
C GLU A 282 -13.71 -2.68 -15.03
N SER A 283 -13.08 -3.57 -15.79
CA SER A 283 -12.06 -3.19 -16.76
C SER A 283 -12.59 -2.25 -17.85
N LYS A 284 -13.87 -2.37 -18.23
CA LYS A 284 -14.51 -1.44 -19.17
C LYS A 284 -14.72 -0.06 -18.53
N LEU A 285 -14.99 0.00 -17.22
CA LEU A 285 -15.24 1.24 -16.50
C LEU A 285 -13.96 1.96 -16.09
N PHE A 286 -12.99 1.24 -15.53
CA PHE A 286 -11.81 1.77 -14.85
C PHE A 286 -10.52 1.62 -15.68
N GLY A 287 -10.57 0.85 -16.77
CA GLY A 287 -9.42 0.57 -17.63
C GLY A 287 -8.81 -0.81 -17.32
N PRO A 288 -7.73 -1.21 -18.02
CA PRO A 288 -7.21 -2.58 -17.94
C PRO A 288 -6.88 -3.02 -16.51
N TYR A 289 -7.28 -4.24 -16.15
CA TYR A 289 -6.95 -4.86 -14.86
C TYR A 289 -5.45 -4.69 -14.50
N PRO A 290 -5.12 -4.27 -13.26
CA PRO A 290 -3.76 -3.84 -12.95
C PRO A 290 -2.73 -4.97 -12.80
N PHE A 291 -3.19 -6.22 -12.63
CA PHE A 291 -2.37 -7.36 -12.25
C PHE A 291 -2.46 -8.53 -13.26
N THR A 292 -1.61 -9.54 -13.08
CA THR A 292 -1.57 -10.75 -13.94
C THR A 292 -2.30 -11.95 -13.35
N SER A 293 -2.70 -11.84 -12.09
CA SER A 293 -3.38 -12.87 -11.32
C SER A 293 -4.57 -12.25 -10.60
N ALA A 294 -5.61 -13.05 -10.39
CA ALA A 294 -6.81 -12.71 -9.66
C ALA A 294 -7.27 -13.91 -8.81
N GLY A 295 -8.33 -13.77 -8.04
CA GLY A 295 -9.00 -14.87 -7.36
C GLY A 295 -9.59 -14.44 -6.04
N SER A 296 -9.96 -15.42 -5.23
CA SER A 296 -10.57 -15.18 -3.93
C SER A 296 -10.03 -16.15 -2.88
N ILE A 297 -10.06 -15.71 -1.62
CA ILE A 297 -9.83 -16.55 -0.45
C ILE A 297 -11.09 -16.46 0.39
N VAL A 298 -11.88 -17.53 0.42
CA VAL A 298 -13.09 -17.60 1.24
C VAL A 298 -12.80 -18.56 2.38
N ASP A 299 -12.72 -18.03 3.59
CA ASP A 299 -12.48 -18.78 4.81
C ASP A 299 -13.78 -18.97 5.59
N HIS A 300 -13.74 -19.68 6.72
CA HIS A 300 -14.79 -19.67 7.75
C HIS A 300 -14.27 -18.93 9.00
N ALA A 301 -13.77 -17.72 8.77
CA ALA A 301 -13.22 -16.84 9.79
C ALA A 301 -14.36 -15.96 10.31
N LYS A 302 -14.67 -15.97 11.60
CA LYS A 302 -15.81 -15.18 12.13
C LYS A 302 -15.38 -13.74 12.45
N VAL A 303 -14.79 -13.04 11.47
CA VAL A 303 -14.19 -11.70 11.67
C VAL A 303 -15.14 -10.56 11.36
N GLY A 304 -16.15 -10.78 10.53
CA GLY A 304 -17.22 -9.84 10.22
C GLY A 304 -16.94 -8.86 9.08
N TYR A 305 -15.85 -9.04 8.32
CA TYR A 305 -15.49 -8.18 7.19
C TYR A 305 -14.74 -8.94 6.09
N ALA A 306 -14.72 -8.35 4.89
CA ALA A 306 -13.87 -8.76 3.76
C ALA A 306 -12.73 -7.76 3.59
N LEU A 307 -11.63 -8.17 2.95
CA LEU A 307 -10.49 -7.29 2.69
C LEU A 307 -9.94 -7.50 1.28
N GLU A 308 -9.57 -6.42 0.62
CA GLU A 308 -9.25 -6.37 -0.81
C GLU A 308 -7.88 -6.95 -1.19
N THR A 309 -7.25 -7.77 -0.34
CA THR A 309 -5.83 -8.13 -0.45
C THR A 309 -5.39 -8.39 -1.88
N GLN A 310 -4.33 -7.70 -2.32
CA GLN A 310 -4.01 -7.55 -3.73
C GLN A 310 -4.00 -8.86 -4.51
N THR A 311 -4.65 -8.86 -5.67
CA THR A 311 -4.92 -9.99 -6.57
C THR A 311 -5.88 -11.05 -6.02
N ARG A 312 -6.20 -11.04 -4.74
CA ARG A 312 -6.93 -12.13 -4.10
C ARG A 312 -7.70 -11.64 -2.86
N PRO A 313 -8.83 -10.94 -3.01
CA PRO A 313 -9.64 -10.56 -1.86
C PRO A 313 -9.96 -11.72 -0.91
N LEU A 314 -9.96 -11.38 0.38
CA LEU A 314 -10.27 -12.25 1.51
C LEU A 314 -11.72 -12.04 1.92
N TYR A 315 -12.43 -13.14 2.15
CA TYR A 315 -13.78 -13.15 2.66
C TYR A 315 -13.83 -14.08 3.87
N ASP A 316 -14.38 -13.57 4.96
CA ASP A 316 -14.51 -14.31 6.22
C ASP A 316 -15.53 -15.45 6.15
N SER A 317 -16.41 -15.37 5.15
CA SER A 317 -17.48 -16.30 4.81
C SER A 317 -17.84 -16.13 3.34
N ALA A 318 -18.73 -16.97 2.80
CA ALA A 318 -19.14 -16.84 1.40
C ALA A 318 -19.69 -15.43 1.08
N PRO A 319 -19.09 -14.67 0.14
CA PRO A 319 -19.54 -13.32 -0.18
C PRO A 319 -20.83 -13.33 -1.00
N ASP A 320 -21.56 -12.22 -0.96
CA ASP A 320 -22.56 -11.92 -1.98
C ASP A 320 -21.93 -11.24 -3.21
N ILE A 321 -22.74 -10.98 -4.24
CA ILE A 321 -22.24 -10.41 -5.49
C ILE A 321 -21.79 -8.96 -5.35
N LEU A 322 -22.38 -8.15 -4.46
CA LEU A 322 -21.97 -6.76 -4.28
C LEU A 322 -20.65 -6.71 -3.50
N THR A 323 -20.46 -7.56 -2.49
CA THR A 323 -19.15 -7.71 -1.84
C THR A 323 -18.09 -8.16 -2.85
N LEU A 324 -18.39 -9.12 -3.74
CA LEU A 324 -17.45 -9.51 -4.80
C LEU A 324 -17.06 -8.32 -5.70
N VAL A 325 -18.04 -7.46 -6.06
CA VAL A 325 -17.81 -6.26 -6.86
C VAL A 325 -16.98 -5.23 -6.08
N HIS A 326 -17.32 -4.94 -4.82
CA HIS A 326 -16.59 -4.00 -3.97
C HIS A 326 -15.10 -4.38 -3.88
N GLU A 327 -14.83 -5.62 -3.49
CA GLU A 327 -13.46 -6.11 -3.34
C GLU A 327 -12.69 -6.21 -4.68
N SER A 328 -13.41 -6.41 -5.80
CA SER A 328 -12.79 -6.44 -7.13
C SER A 328 -12.45 -5.02 -7.61
N ALA A 329 -13.28 -4.03 -7.31
CA ALA A 329 -13.03 -2.63 -7.63
C ALA A 329 -11.79 -2.09 -6.91
N HIS A 330 -11.55 -2.54 -5.68
CA HIS A 330 -10.36 -2.19 -4.92
C HIS A 330 -9.04 -2.56 -5.60
N GLN A 331 -9.04 -3.55 -6.50
CA GLN A 331 -7.86 -3.91 -7.29
C GLN A 331 -7.33 -2.70 -8.09
N TRP A 332 -8.20 -1.77 -8.48
CA TRP A 332 -7.81 -0.45 -9.01
C TRP A 332 -7.64 0.60 -7.91
N PHE A 333 -8.61 0.70 -6.99
CA PHE A 333 -8.74 1.79 -6.01
C PHE A 333 -8.46 1.29 -4.57
N GLY A 334 -7.24 1.47 -4.10
CA GLY A 334 -6.72 0.89 -2.86
C GLY A 334 -5.45 0.08 -3.14
N ASP A 335 -5.55 -0.84 -4.09
CA ASP A 335 -4.43 -1.70 -4.46
C ASP A 335 -3.47 -1.04 -5.44
N SER A 336 -3.88 -0.88 -6.70
CA SER A 336 -3.00 -0.31 -7.73
C SER A 336 -2.74 1.16 -7.46
N VAL A 337 -3.79 1.91 -7.11
CA VAL A 337 -3.70 3.30 -6.63
C VAL A 337 -3.98 3.30 -5.13
N SER A 338 -2.94 3.31 -4.31
CA SER A 338 -3.08 3.32 -2.85
C SER A 338 -3.14 4.73 -2.27
N LEU A 339 -3.21 4.83 -0.94
CA LEU A 339 -3.30 6.11 -0.24
C LEU A 339 -1.93 6.75 -0.03
N THR A 340 -1.88 8.07 -0.22
CA THR A 340 -0.79 8.87 0.34
C THR A 340 -1.01 9.07 1.84
N SER A 341 -2.23 9.09 2.34
CA SER A 341 -2.49 9.18 3.78
C SER A 341 -3.86 8.60 4.08
N TRP A 342 -4.01 7.99 5.25
CA TRP A 342 -5.26 7.38 5.69
C TRP A 342 -6.44 8.36 5.74
N LYS A 343 -6.17 9.67 5.87
CA LYS A 343 -7.22 10.69 5.78
C LYS A 343 -8.00 10.67 4.46
N ASP A 344 -7.38 10.17 3.38
CA ASP A 344 -7.95 10.14 2.03
C ASP A 344 -8.61 8.78 1.73
N ILE A 345 -8.87 7.93 2.74
CA ILE A 345 -9.44 6.56 2.62
C ILE A 345 -10.72 6.45 1.78
N TRP A 346 -11.51 7.53 1.67
CA TRP A 346 -12.68 7.57 0.79
C TRP A 346 -12.33 7.33 -0.69
N LEU A 347 -11.08 7.56 -1.11
CA LEU A 347 -10.59 7.23 -2.45
C LEU A 347 -10.55 5.73 -2.73
N ASN A 348 -10.51 4.91 -1.68
CA ASN A 348 -10.64 3.46 -1.75
C ASN A 348 -12.12 3.10 -1.60
N GLU A 349 -12.65 3.23 -0.38
CA GLU A 349 -13.99 2.75 -0.01
C GLU A 349 -15.10 3.41 -0.80
N GLY A 350 -15.05 4.73 -0.97
CA GLY A 350 -16.08 5.47 -1.72
C GLY A 350 -16.11 5.04 -3.19
N PHE A 351 -14.96 4.68 -3.78
CA PHE A 351 -14.88 4.19 -5.16
C PHE A 351 -15.45 2.78 -5.28
N ALA A 352 -15.07 1.88 -4.37
CA ALA A 352 -15.56 0.51 -4.34
C ALA A 352 -17.07 0.45 -4.06
N THR A 353 -17.58 1.21 -3.08
CA THR A 353 -19.03 1.33 -2.83
C THR A 353 -19.77 1.92 -4.03
N TYR A 354 -19.19 2.89 -4.73
CA TYR A 354 -19.84 3.42 -5.93
C TYR A 354 -19.84 2.41 -7.09
N ALA A 355 -18.86 1.50 -7.16
CA ALA A 355 -18.88 0.40 -8.11
C ALA A 355 -20.09 -0.52 -7.86
N GLU A 356 -20.45 -0.80 -6.61
CA GLU A 356 -21.68 -1.54 -6.29
C GLU A 356 -22.93 -0.87 -6.86
N TRP A 357 -23.03 0.46 -6.73
CA TRP A 357 -24.19 1.22 -7.22
C TRP A 357 -24.29 1.14 -8.74
N LEU A 358 -23.15 1.27 -9.43
CA LEU A 358 -23.05 1.13 -10.88
C LEU A 358 -23.40 -0.30 -11.32
N TYR A 359 -22.94 -1.31 -10.58
CA TYR A 359 -23.25 -2.70 -10.87
C TYR A 359 -24.75 -2.97 -10.71
N SER A 360 -25.33 -2.57 -9.59
CA SER A 360 -26.77 -2.66 -9.32
C SER A 360 -27.60 -2.00 -10.42
N GLU A 361 -27.27 -0.76 -10.79
CA GLU A 361 -27.93 0.00 -11.85
C GLU A 361 -27.92 -0.75 -13.20
N GLN A 362 -26.81 -1.42 -13.53
CA GLN A 362 -26.62 -2.08 -14.82
C GLN A 362 -27.10 -3.53 -14.86
N HIS A 363 -27.39 -4.13 -13.71
CA HIS A 363 -27.81 -5.54 -13.58
C HIS A 363 -29.23 -5.69 -13.02
N GLY A 364 -30.08 -4.68 -13.19
CA GLY A 364 -31.51 -4.73 -12.88
C GLY A 364 -31.86 -4.43 -11.42
N GLY A 365 -30.91 -3.93 -10.64
CA GLY A 365 -31.11 -3.42 -9.28
C GLY A 365 -31.53 -1.94 -9.24
N ALA A 366 -31.26 -1.28 -8.11
CA ALA A 366 -31.57 0.14 -7.93
C ALA A 366 -30.63 1.00 -8.78
N SER A 367 -31.14 2.10 -9.34
CA SER A 367 -30.26 3.08 -10.00
C SER A 367 -29.38 3.79 -8.98
N ALA A 368 -28.21 4.26 -9.41
CA ALA A 368 -27.31 5.00 -8.54
C ALA A 368 -27.96 6.29 -8.00
N GLN A 369 -28.87 6.91 -8.78
CA GLN A 369 -29.66 8.06 -8.33
C GLN A 369 -30.66 7.68 -7.25
N LYS A 370 -31.34 6.53 -7.37
CA LYS A 370 -32.27 6.05 -6.34
C LYS A 370 -31.52 5.77 -5.03
N THR A 371 -30.38 5.08 -5.10
CA THR A 371 -29.53 4.83 -3.92
C THR A 371 -29.08 6.14 -3.28
N PHE A 372 -28.62 7.11 -4.08
CA PHE A 372 -28.27 8.44 -3.59
C PHE A 372 -29.45 9.12 -2.88
N ASP A 373 -30.66 9.08 -3.47
CA ASP A 373 -31.85 9.74 -2.91
C ASP A 373 -32.26 9.11 -1.57
N GLU A 374 -32.18 7.78 -1.45
CA GLU A 374 -32.48 7.05 -0.22
C GLU A 374 -31.48 7.38 0.90
N LEU A 375 -30.18 7.44 0.59
CA LEU A 375 -29.16 7.88 1.54
C LEU A 375 -29.33 9.36 1.93
N TYR A 376 -29.57 10.22 0.95
CA TYR A 376 -29.78 11.65 1.19
C TYR A 376 -31.06 11.91 1.99
N ALA A 377 -32.08 11.06 1.91
CA ALA A 377 -33.30 11.19 2.71
C ALA A 377 -33.06 10.95 4.21
N ARG A 378 -31.96 10.29 4.61
CA ARG A 378 -31.65 10.03 6.02
C ARG A 378 -31.59 11.35 6.83
N PRO A 379 -32.11 11.38 8.08
CA PRO A 379 -32.10 12.58 8.92
C PRO A 379 -30.68 13.10 9.18
N ALA A 380 -30.52 14.40 9.42
CA ALA A 380 -29.20 15.01 9.65
C ALA A 380 -28.42 14.45 10.86
N GLY A 381 -29.11 13.79 11.81
CA GLY A 381 -28.50 13.11 12.95
C GLY A 381 -28.14 11.63 12.71
N ASN A 382 -28.34 11.09 11.49
CA ASN A 382 -27.90 9.75 11.13
C ASN A 382 -26.37 9.67 11.03
N GLU A 383 -25.80 8.50 11.32
CA GLU A 383 -24.35 8.24 11.29
C GLU A 383 -23.67 8.59 9.97
N LEU A 384 -24.38 8.50 8.83
CA LEU A 384 -23.92 8.93 7.51
C LEU A 384 -23.36 10.38 7.50
N TRP A 385 -23.87 11.22 8.40
CA TRP A 385 -23.52 12.64 8.49
C TRP A 385 -22.61 12.97 9.66
N ALA A 386 -22.10 11.97 10.39
CA ALA A 386 -21.35 12.15 11.64
C ALA A 386 -20.06 12.98 11.44
N TYR A 387 -19.33 12.73 10.35
CA TYR A 387 -18.10 13.44 10.01
C TYR A 387 -17.88 13.53 8.48
N PRO A 388 -17.03 14.47 8.03
CA PRO A 388 -16.64 14.57 6.62
C PRO A 388 -15.69 13.42 6.19
N PRO A 389 -15.92 12.74 5.05
CA PRO A 389 -15.08 11.61 4.62
C PRO A 389 -13.73 12.01 4.02
N GLY A 390 -13.54 13.28 3.64
CA GLY A 390 -12.24 13.79 3.16
C GLY A 390 -11.20 14.04 4.27
N ASP A 391 -11.63 13.94 5.53
CA ASP A 391 -10.81 13.95 6.74
C ASP A 391 -11.62 13.32 7.89
N PRO A 392 -11.58 11.98 8.08
CA PRO A 392 -12.32 11.31 9.16
C PRO A 392 -11.90 11.68 10.59
N GLY A 393 -10.80 12.44 10.76
CA GLY A 393 -10.30 12.93 12.05
C GLY A 393 -9.54 11.93 12.93
N SER A 394 -9.76 10.62 12.80
CA SER A 394 -9.05 9.58 13.58
C SER A 394 -9.03 8.23 12.87
N GLY A 395 -8.10 7.35 13.28
CA GLY A 395 -8.02 5.96 12.81
C GLY A 395 -9.33 5.19 13.00
N GLU A 396 -10.00 5.38 14.14
CA GLU A 396 -11.30 4.77 14.47
C GLU A 396 -12.41 5.05 13.43
N ASN A 397 -12.30 6.17 12.71
CA ASN A 397 -13.34 6.63 11.78
C ASN A 397 -13.06 6.26 10.32
N ILE A 398 -11.90 5.68 9.98
CA ILE A 398 -11.53 5.51 8.55
C ILE A 398 -12.39 4.45 7.84
N PHE A 399 -13.05 3.57 8.58
CA PHE A 399 -13.96 2.55 8.04
C PHE A 399 -15.43 2.76 8.46
N GLY A 400 -15.81 3.95 8.94
CA GLY A 400 -17.22 4.19 9.29
C GLY A 400 -18.07 4.62 8.09
N THR A 401 -19.40 4.50 8.26
CA THR A 401 -20.43 4.75 7.22
C THR A 401 -20.20 6.01 6.37
N PRO A 402 -19.78 7.18 6.91
CA PRO A 402 -19.51 8.35 6.07
C PRO A 402 -18.46 8.12 4.98
N VAL A 403 -17.41 7.34 5.24
CA VAL A 403 -16.32 7.10 4.28
C VAL A 403 -16.84 6.38 3.03
N TYR A 404 -17.64 5.34 3.24
CA TYR A 404 -18.26 4.52 2.19
C TYR A 404 -19.39 5.29 1.48
N ASP A 405 -20.51 5.50 2.18
CA ASP A 405 -21.75 6.01 1.60
C ASP A 405 -21.56 7.43 1.08
N ARG A 406 -20.97 8.33 1.89
CA ARG A 406 -20.81 9.73 1.50
C ARG A 406 -19.66 9.92 0.50
N GLY A 407 -18.64 9.06 0.52
CA GLY A 407 -17.64 8.96 -0.54
C GLY A 407 -18.27 8.59 -1.89
N ALA A 408 -19.13 7.56 -1.92
CA ALA A 408 -19.88 7.16 -3.10
C ALA A 408 -20.86 8.25 -3.57
N MET A 409 -21.52 8.97 -2.64
CA MET A 409 -22.34 10.14 -2.97
C MET A 409 -21.54 11.24 -3.65
N ALA A 410 -20.28 11.50 -3.22
CA ALA A 410 -19.41 12.48 -3.86
C ALA A 410 -19.09 12.09 -5.31
N LEU A 411 -18.83 10.81 -5.58
CA LEU A 411 -18.62 10.29 -6.94
C LEU A 411 -19.90 10.35 -7.79
N HIS A 412 -21.06 10.05 -7.21
CA HIS A 412 -22.32 10.18 -7.90
C HIS A 412 -22.57 11.63 -8.35
N GLN A 413 -22.28 12.58 -7.46
CA GLN A 413 -22.43 14.01 -7.76
C GLN A 413 -21.41 14.48 -8.78
N LEU A 414 -20.17 13.98 -8.72
CA LEU A 414 -19.20 14.18 -9.79
C LEU A 414 -19.75 13.69 -11.13
N ARG A 415 -20.27 12.45 -11.20
CA ARG A 415 -20.87 11.88 -12.42
C ARG A 415 -21.98 12.76 -12.97
N LYS A 416 -22.89 13.26 -12.11
CA LYS A 416 -23.95 14.20 -12.52
C LYS A 416 -23.39 15.53 -13.05
N ALA A 417 -22.36 16.06 -12.41
CA ALA A 417 -21.78 17.34 -12.78
C ALA A 417 -21.04 17.28 -14.11
N VAL A 418 -20.32 16.20 -14.42
CA VAL A 418 -19.48 16.09 -15.63
C VAL A 418 -20.12 15.29 -16.75
N GLY A 419 -21.10 14.42 -16.45
CA GLY A 419 -21.71 13.48 -17.39
C GLY A 419 -20.96 12.15 -17.48
N ASP A 420 -21.65 11.08 -17.90
CA ASP A 420 -21.12 9.71 -17.87
C ASP A 420 -19.81 9.53 -18.65
N ARG A 421 -19.74 10.09 -19.86
CA ARG A 421 -18.55 9.94 -20.73
C ARG A 421 -17.31 10.50 -20.04
N GLU A 422 -17.39 11.73 -19.57
CA GLU A 422 -16.31 12.42 -18.87
C GLU A 422 -16.00 11.75 -17.53
N PHE A 423 -17.01 11.31 -16.78
CA PHE A 423 -16.84 10.62 -15.50
C PHE A 423 -15.99 9.35 -15.66
N PHE A 424 -16.37 8.43 -16.55
CA PHE A 424 -15.59 7.22 -16.77
C PHE A 424 -14.23 7.51 -17.42
N ALA A 425 -14.08 8.61 -18.18
CA ALA A 425 -12.77 9.06 -18.66
C ALA A 425 -11.87 9.55 -17.51
N ILE A 426 -12.43 10.20 -16.47
CA ILE A 426 -11.71 10.59 -15.25
C ILE A 426 -11.27 9.35 -14.48
N LEU A 427 -12.16 8.37 -14.24
CA LEU A 427 -11.81 7.15 -13.51
C LEU A 427 -10.68 6.37 -14.20
N ARG A 428 -10.78 6.19 -15.53
CA ARG A 428 -9.71 5.57 -16.33
C ARG A 428 -8.40 6.33 -16.25
N ALA A 429 -8.45 7.66 -16.29
CA ALA A 429 -7.25 8.48 -16.17
C ALA A 429 -6.65 8.41 -14.76
N TRP A 430 -7.48 8.38 -13.72
CA TRP A 430 -7.03 8.28 -12.33
C TRP A 430 -6.26 6.97 -12.11
N ALA A 431 -6.89 5.86 -12.49
CA ALA A 431 -6.30 4.53 -12.41
C ALA A 431 -5.01 4.40 -13.24
N ALA A 432 -4.96 4.99 -14.44
CA ALA A 432 -3.79 4.90 -15.30
C ALA A 432 -2.63 5.82 -14.85
N GLU A 433 -2.92 7.05 -14.46
CA GLU A 433 -1.90 8.05 -14.10
C GLU A 433 -1.26 7.77 -12.72
N HIS A 434 -1.95 7.03 -11.85
CA HIS A 434 -1.44 6.66 -10.51
C HIS A 434 -1.18 5.16 -10.34
N ARG A 435 -1.21 4.38 -11.43
CA ARG A 435 -1.00 2.94 -11.44
C ARG A 435 0.29 2.55 -10.69
N ASP A 436 0.18 1.54 -9.82
CA ASP A 436 1.25 1.04 -8.94
C ASP A 436 1.80 2.06 -7.94
N GLY A 437 1.14 3.22 -7.77
CA GLY A 437 1.55 4.30 -6.90
C GLY A 437 0.51 4.60 -5.82
N HIS A 438 0.42 5.87 -5.46
CA HIS A 438 -0.51 6.39 -4.48
C HIS A 438 -1.07 7.75 -4.90
N GLY A 439 -2.23 8.12 -4.35
CA GLY A 439 -2.94 9.36 -4.67
C GLY A 439 -3.36 10.18 -3.45
N THR A 440 -3.76 11.43 -3.67
CA THR A 440 -4.42 12.30 -2.69
C THR A 440 -5.74 12.82 -3.22
N THR A 441 -6.65 13.22 -2.33
CA THR A 441 -7.92 13.86 -2.73
C THR A 441 -7.67 15.05 -3.66
N ALA A 442 -6.72 15.91 -3.32
CA ALA A 442 -6.37 17.07 -4.14
C ALA A 442 -5.85 16.72 -5.55
N GLN A 443 -5.15 15.59 -5.72
CA GLN A 443 -4.73 15.13 -7.05
C GLN A 443 -5.92 14.65 -7.87
N PHE A 444 -6.85 13.92 -7.25
CA PHE A 444 -8.07 13.46 -7.92
C PHE A 444 -8.95 14.64 -8.37
N VAL A 445 -9.18 15.63 -7.51
CA VAL A 445 -9.94 16.84 -7.84
C VAL A 445 -9.31 17.57 -9.04
N ARG A 446 -8.00 17.83 -9.01
CA ARG A 446 -7.29 18.48 -10.13
C ARG A 446 -7.39 17.69 -11.43
N LEU A 447 -7.32 16.36 -11.36
CA LEU A 447 -7.48 15.52 -12.55
C LEU A 447 -8.92 15.63 -13.10
N ALA A 448 -9.92 15.58 -12.23
CA ALA A 448 -11.32 15.70 -12.61
C ALA A 448 -11.62 17.05 -13.29
N GLU A 449 -11.10 18.15 -12.74
CA GLU A 449 -11.23 19.49 -13.33
C GLU A 449 -10.51 19.59 -14.67
N LYS A 450 -9.28 19.08 -14.75
CA LYS A 450 -8.49 19.06 -16.00
C LYS A 450 -9.19 18.30 -17.12
N LYS A 451 -9.81 17.16 -16.82
CA LYS A 451 -10.49 16.31 -17.81
C LYS A 451 -11.86 16.84 -18.21
N SER A 452 -12.61 17.41 -17.26
CA SER A 452 -13.96 17.89 -17.51
C SER A 452 -14.02 19.34 -18.00
N GLY A 453 -12.98 20.14 -17.74
CA GLY A 453 -12.98 21.58 -17.99
C GLY A 453 -13.92 22.38 -17.07
N LYS A 454 -14.44 21.75 -15.99
CA LYS A 454 -15.37 22.36 -15.04
C LYS A 454 -14.68 22.66 -13.71
N PRO A 455 -15.03 23.75 -13.03
CA PRO A 455 -14.63 23.96 -11.64
C PRO A 455 -15.42 23.01 -10.73
N LEU A 456 -14.73 22.19 -9.94
CA LEU A 456 -15.32 21.13 -9.11
C LEU A 456 -15.00 21.29 -7.63
N ASP A 457 -14.14 22.24 -7.24
CA ASP A 457 -13.79 22.52 -5.85
C ASP A 457 -15.01 22.61 -4.92
N SER A 458 -16.05 23.36 -5.30
CA SER A 458 -17.24 23.51 -4.47
C SER A 458 -17.99 22.19 -4.27
N LEU A 459 -18.04 21.34 -5.29
CA LEU A 459 -18.70 20.03 -5.22
C LEU A 459 -17.97 19.14 -4.22
N PHE A 460 -16.66 18.99 -4.38
CA PHE A 460 -15.86 18.18 -3.46
C PHE A 460 -15.85 18.77 -2.04
N HIS A 461 -15.83 20.09 -1.90
CA HIS A 461 -15.95 20.74 -0.59
C HIS A 461 -17.27 20.40 0.11
N THR A 462 -18.39 20.46 -0.60
CA THR A 462 -19.70 20.10 -0.06
C THR A 462 -19.75 18.63 0.37
N TRP A 463 -19.31 17.71 -0.49
CA TRP A 463 -19.49 16.29 -0.25
C TRP A 463 -18.42 15.65 0.63
N LEU A 464 -17.18 16.15 0.61
CA LEU A 464 -16.08 15.54 1.34
C LEU A 464 -15.65 16.29 2.59
N PHE A 465 -15.88 17.60 2.70
CA PHE A 465 -15.27 18.42 3.76
C PHE A 465 -16.27 19.20 4.62
N THR A 466 -17.51 19.39 4.16
CA THR A 466 -18.55 20.07 4.95
C THR A 466 -19.03 19.17 6.09
N LYS A 467 -19.16 19.71 7.31
CA LYS A 467 -19.69 18.96 8.45
C LYS A 467 -21.21 18.79 8.34
N GLY A 468 -21.70 17.62 8.76
CA GLY A 468 -23.13 17.30 8.72
C GLY A 468 -23.69 17.08 7.32
N LYS A 469 -25.02 16.97 7.25
CA LYS A 469 -25.77 16.79 6.01
C LYS A 469 -25.70 18.06 5.14
N PRO A 470 -25.34 17.97 3.84
CA PRO A 470 -25.43 19.10 2.92
C PRO A 470 -26.86 19.68 2.86
N ASN A 471 -26.98 21.01 2.77
CA ASN A 471 -28.29 21.68 2.69
C ASN A 471 -29.00 21.48 1.34
N LYS A 472 -28.24 21.10 0.30
CA LYS A 472 -28.74 20.82 -1.04
C LYS A 472 -28.02 19.59 -1.58
N ALA A 473 -28.80 18.72 -2.23
CA ALA A 473 -28.31 17.59 -2.99
C ALA A 473 -27.68 18.05 -4.30
#